data_AF-A0A1G8CHP2-F1
#
_entry.id   AF-A0A1G8CHP2-F1
#
_cell.length_a   1.000
_cell.length_b   1.000
_cell.length_c   1.000
_cell.angle_alpha   90.00
_cell.angle_beta   90.00
_cell.angle_gamma   90.00
#
_symmetry.space_group_name_H-M   'P 1'
#
loop_
_entity.id
_entity.type
_entity.pdbx_description
1 polymer ?
#
loop_
_entity_poly.entity_id
_entity_poly.type
_entity_poly.pdbx_seq_one_letter_code
_entity_poly.pdbx_strand_id
1 'polypeptide(L)'
;MPTSIKHLRKVSPSYKLFMQHVSWEIILLCNKRNVAEANAMCTNIGLGNNAELISTLNPHFFTDTLISNKLRLSDMVEFDVKYLESFICPPRQADSIKHLTNRKYIGCETSAQLFVKLVLFLQSEYHRGNIGFLVHSGFRDEFLQQLKTLNHSELLHIGLHTDLFKDSFFKFTPAFQDRVLVPAQQKTRTDMIAKEAVKLGITQRHAQRYFGYGKTKLADVKKLVGSFGLNVVRQLRQDTDADTHLIYSLYEKDHSLYKTDVERMLMVAKQLHLAFSTVVNHVDQLNEFYSWLANLGCTYEFGREIYGLPPRLAHGFAAEGTQRAPQHWDAISLNELLDTDKSSARERITEICSRNEMTITELAKVIEHRLKGIDKAYYLQQIVEAGLQIQLNTAAYKAAEKRLKNGTSKSKSVSAAAIAACFS
;
A
#
# COMPACT_ATOMS: atom_id res chain seq x y z
N MET A 1 24.89 27.95 -19.04
CA MET A 1 24.07 27.07 -18.18
C MET A 1 24.02 27.64 -16.76
N PRO A 2 22.97 27.43 -15.95
CA PRO A 2 21.58 27.12 -16.27
C PRO A 2 20.65 28.26 -15.79
N THR A 3 19.77 28.77 -16.66
CA THR A 3 18.68 29.66 -16.24
C THR A 3 17.63 28.84 -15.50
N SER A 4 17.37 29.24 -14.27
CA SER A 4 16.46 28.57 -13.35
C SER A 4 15.06 28.42 -13.94
N ILE A 5 14.64 27.17 -14.17
CA ILE A 5 13.24 26.79 -14.36
C ILE A 5 12.55 26.89 -13.00
N LYS A 6 12.36 28.11 -12.48
CA LYS A 6 11.62 28.40 -11.25
C LYS A 6 10.55 29.46 -11.47
N HIS A 7 9.74 29.25 -12.51
CA HIS A 7 8.39 29.78 -12.53
C HIS A 7 7.41 28.62 -12.70
N LEU A 8 7.03 28.04 -11.56
CA LEU A 8 5.78 27.32 -11.37
C LEU A 8 4.63 28.28 -11.72
N ARG A 9 4.37 28.47 -13.01
CA ARG A 9 3.18 29.18 -13.48
C ARG A 9 1.98 28.42 -12.92
N LYS A 10 1.14 29.10 -12.14
CA LYS A 10 -0.14 28.56 -11.68
C LYS A 10 -0.88 27.99 -12.88
N VAL A 11 -1.39 26.78 -12.73
CA VAL A 11 -2.28 26.17 -13.70
C VAL A 11 -3.47 27.10 -13.95
N SER A 12 -3.73 27.44 -15.22
CA SER A 12 -4.95 28.13 -15.64
C SER A 12 -6.18 27.32 -15.17
N PRO A 13 -7.22 27.94 -14.58
CA PRO A 13 -8.46 27.24 -14.20
C PRO A 13 -9.04 26.39 -15.34
N SER A 14 -8.92 26.86 -16.58
CA SER A 14 -9.37 26.14 -17.77
C SER A 14 -8.58 24.86 -18.04
N TYR A 15 -7.28 24.87 -17.79
CA TYR A 15 -6.44 23.68 -17.93
C TYR A 15 -6.81 22.60 -16.90
N LYS A 16 -7.04 23.00 -15.65
CA LYS A 16 -7.48 22.07 -14.60
C LYS A 16 -8.81 21.42 -14.96
N LEU A 17 -9.78 22.22 -15.39
CA LEU A 17 -11.10 21.74 -15.80
C LEU A 17 -10.99 20.79 -17.01
N PHE A 18 -10.15 21.12 -17.97
CA PHE A 18 -9.87 20.27 -19.12
C PHE A 18 -9.32 18.88 -18.72
N MET A 19 -8.25 18.84 -17.91
CA MET A 19 -7.66 17.57 -17.47
C MET A 19 -8.65 16.72 -16.68
N GLN A 20 -9.49 17.35 -15.85
CA GLN A 20 -10.58 16.66 -15.14
C GLN A 20 -11.57 16.02 -16.11
N HIS A 21 -12.04 16.75 -17.13
CA HIS A 21 -12.99 16.23 -18.11
C HIS A 21 -12.41 15.11 -18.96
N VAL A 22 -11.22 15.31 -19.54
CA VAL A 22 -10.55 14.28 -20.37
C VAL A 22 -10.39 12.98 -19.59
N SER A 23 -10.00 13.10 -18.33
CA SER A 23 -9.78 11.92 -17.49
C SER A 23 -11.07 11.21 -17.10
N TRP A 24 -12.17 11.94 -16.88
CA TRP A 24 -13.48 11.32 -16.67
C TRP A 24 -13.94 10.54 -17.89
N GLU A 25 -13.74 11.09 -19.10
CA GLU A 25 -14.06 10.35 -20.33
C GLU A 25 -13.23 9.07 -20.46
N ILE A 26 -11.95 9.11 -20.09
CA ILE A 26 -11.08 7.92 -20.12
C ILE A 26 -11.56 6.86 -19.12
N ILE A 27 -11.92 7.26 -17.90
CA ILE A 27 -12.47 6.33 -16.90
C ILE A 27 -13.79 5.71 -17.42
N LEU A 28 -14.68 6.53 -17.98
CA LEU A 28 -15.95 6.07 -18.54
C LEU A 28 -15.74 5.10 -19.72
N LEU A 29 -14.77 5.39 -20.59
CA LEU A 29 -14.41 4.53 -21.70
C LEU A 29 -13.86 3.18 -21.22
N CYS A 30 -12.96 3.18 -20.23
CA CYS A 30 -12.40 1.95 -19.66
C CYS A 30 -13.48 1.09 -18.98
N ASN A 31 -14.44 1.72 -18.31
CA ASN A 31 -15.50 1.01 -17.58
C ASN A 31 -16.55 0.33 -18.48
N LYS A 32 -16.71 0.78 -19.73
CA LYS A 32 -17.70 0.23 -20.68
C LYS A 32 -17.16 -0.94 -21.53
N ARG A 33 -15.90 -1.30 -21.40
CA ARG A 33 -15.19 -2.22 -22.30
C ARG A 33 -14.74 -3.49 -21.59
N ASN A 34 -14.48 -4.55 -22.36
CA ASN A 34 -13.76 -5.70 -21.84
C ASN A 34 -12.28 -5.35 -21.59
N VAL A 35 -11.59 -6.16 -20.77
CA VAL A 35 -10.22 -5.88 -20.33
C VAL A 35 -9.23 -5.79 -21.49
N ALA A 36 -9.37 -6.62 -22.52
CA ALA A 36 -8.46 -6.64 -23.67
C ALA A 36 -8.58 -5.36 -24.51
N GLU A 37 -9.81 -4.94 -24.83
CA GLU A 37 -10.08 -3.69 -25.55
C GLU A 37 -9.65 -2.46 -24.74
N ALA A 38 -9.90 -2.46 -23.44
CA ALA A 38 -9.49 -1.37 -22.56
C ALA A 38 -7.95 -1.26 -22.50
N ASN A 39 -7.22 -2.39 -22.47
CA ASN A 39 -5.76 -2.39 -22.50
C ASN A 39 -5.18 -1.89 -23.83
N ALA A 40 -5.77 -2.29 -24.96
CA ALA A 40 -5.38 -1.79 -26.27
C ALA A 40 -5.55 -0.26 -26.34
N MET A 41 -6.70 0.24 -25.88
CA MET A 41 -6.98 1.68 -25.83
C MET A 41 -5.99 2.42 -24.91
N CYS A 42 -5.79 1.93 -23.68
CA CYS A 42 -4.85 2.51 -22.73
C CYS A 42 -3.45 2.60 -23.34
N THR A 43 -3.02 1.56 -24.05
CA THR A 43 -1.73 1.54 -24.75
C THR A 43 -1.65 2.62 -25.80
N ASN A 44 -2.69 2.79 -26.61
CA ASN A 44 -2.71 3.82 -27.67
C ASN A 44 -2.63 5.23 -27.10
N ILE A 45 -3.32 5.52 -26.00
CA ILE A 45 -3.29 6.84 -25.36
C ILE A 45 -2.08 7.05 -24.41
N GLY A 46 -1.06 6.19 -24.44
CA GLY A 46 0.15 6.35 -23.64
C GLY A 46 0.05 5.89 -22.18
N LEU A 47 -0.98 5.12 -21.82
CA LEU A 47 -1.25 4.55 -20.50
C LEU A 47 -1.17 3.02 -20.49
N GLY A 48 -0.26 2.41 -21.26
CA GLY A 48 -0.18 0.94 -21.44
C GLY A 48 -0.28 0.12 -20.15
N ASN A 49 -1.06 -0.96 -20.20
CA ASN A 49 -1.32 -1.89 -19.09
C ASN A 49 -1.97 -1.28 -17.82
N ASN A 50 -2.64 -0.13 -17.93
CA ASN A 50 -3.32 0.51 -16.80
C ASN A 50 -4.86 0.36 -16.82
N ALA A 51 -5.46 -0.48 -17.67
CA ALA A 51 -6.92 -0.53 -17.78
C ALA A 51 -7.61 -0.96 -16.47
N GLU A 52 -7.11 -2.02 -15.83
CA GLU A 52 -7.61 -2.49 -14.53
C GLU A 52 -7.34 -1.48 -13.41
N LEU A 53 -6.22 -0.76 -13.52
CA LEU A 53 -5.89 0.35 -12.62
C LEU A 53 -6.91 1.49 -12.76
N ILE A 54 -7.25 1.87 -14.00
CA ILE A 54 -8.17 2.97 -14.30
C ILE A 54 -9.59 2.60 -13.92
N SER A 55 -10.02 1.35 -14.15
CA SER A 55 -11.37 0.91 -13.80
C SER A 55 -11.62 0.85 -12.29
N THR A 56 -10.58 0.58 -11.52
CA THR A 56 -10.63 0.58 -10.05
C THR A 56 -10.38 1.96 -9.43
N LEU A 57 -10.01 2.96 -10.24
CA LEU A 57 -9.67 4.29 -9.78
C LEU A 57 -10.90 5.07 -9.32
N ASN A 58 -10.84 5.66 -8.13
CA ASN A 58 -11.91 6.52 -7.66
C ASN A 58 -11.80 7.91 -8.33
N PRO A 59 -12.85 8.39 -9.03
CA PRO A 59 -12.79 9.67 -9.72
C PRO A 59 -12.51 10.86 -8.80
N HIS A 60 -12.94 10.81 -7.54
CA HIS A 60 -12.70 11.87 -6.57
C HIS A 60 -11.22 11.98 -6.19
N PHE A 61 -10.55 10.86 -5.89
CA PHE A 61 -9.13 10.88 -5.54
C PHE A 61 -8.23 11.22 -6.72
N PHE A 62 -8.60 10.77 -7.90
CA PHE A 62 -7.94 11.18 -9.11
C PHE A 62 -8.11 12.68 -9.37
N THR A 63 -9.32 13.21 -9.17
CA THR A 63 -9.60 14.66 -9.24
C THR A 63 -8.75 15.43 -8.24
N ASP A 64 -8.70 15.03 -6.97
CA ASP A 64 -7.84 15.68 -5.96
C ASP A 64 -6.37 15.70 -6.36
N THR A 65 -5.90 14.59 -6.96
CA THR A 65 -4.51 14.45 -7.40
C THR A 65 -4.22 15.39 -8.55
N LEU A 66 -5.13 15.52 -9.53
CA LEU A 66 -5.04 16.55 -10.57
C LEU A 66 -5.06 17.97 -9.99
N ILE A 67 -5.90 18.24 -8.99
CA ILE A 67 -6.03 19.58 -8.37
C ILE A 67 -4.75 19.98 -7.63
N SER A 68 -4.15 19.03 -6.93
CA SER A 68 -2.95 19.26 -6.13
C SER A 68 -1.69 19.38 -6.99
N ASN A 69 -1.68 18.79 -8.19
CA ASN A 69 -0.57 18.88 -9.12
C ASN A 69 -0.69 20.10 -10.06
N LYS A 70 0.27 21.03 -9.98
CA LYS A 70 0.35 22.23 -10.85
C LYS A 70 1.26 21.97 -12.05
N LEU A 71 0.82 21.16 -13.01
CA LEU A 71 1.62 20.71 -14.15
C LEU A 71 1.13 21.34 -15.48
N ARG A 72 2.01 21.45 -16.49
CA ARG A 72 1.65 22.01 -17.81
C ARG A 72 1.11 20.93 -18.74
N LEU A 73 0.31 21.30 -19.74
CA LEU A 73 -0.22 20.33 -20.71
C LEU A 73 0.89 19.59 -21.45
N SER A 74 1.89 20.32 -21.93
CA SER A 74 3.09 19.75 -22.58
C SER A 74 3.80 18.71 -21.72
N ASP A 75 3.68 18.82 -20.40
CA ASP A 75 4.31 17.88 -19.49
C ASP A 75 3.46 16.62 -19.32
N MET A 76 2.14 16.69 -19.54
CA MET A 76 1.16 15.63 -19.25
C MET A 76 0.59 14.96 -20.50
N VAL A 77 0.54 15.68 -21.62
CA VAL A 77 -0.09 15.27 -22.88
C VAL A 77 0.77 15.72 -24.04
N GLU A 78 1.01 14.80 -24.97
CA GLU A 78 1.60 15.06 -26.27
C GLU A 78 0.51 14.95 -27.34
N PHE A 79 0.44 15.91 -28.26
CA PHE A 79 -0.50 15.90 -29.37
C PHE A 79 0.13 15.34 -30.63
N ASP A 80 -0.57 14.44 -31.32
CA ASP A 80 -0.24 14.08 -32.70
C ASP A 80 -0.85 15.15 -33.62
N VAL A 81 -0.11 16.24 -33.76
CA VAL A 81 -0.51 17.39 -34.56
C VAL A 81 -0.70 17.01 -36.02
N LYS A 82 0.13 16.11 -36.57
CA LYS A 82 0.03 15.66 -37.96
C LYS A 82 -1.26 14.89 -38.20
N TYR A 83 -1.60 14.00 -37.27
CA TYR A 83 -2.85 13.26 -37.33
C TYR A 83 -4.03 14.24 -37.22
N LEU A 84 -4.04 15.18 -36.25
CA LEU A 84 -5.08 16.21 -36.14
C LEU A 84 -5.23 17.08 -37.40
N GLU A 85 -4.11 17.56 -37.95
CA GLU A 85 -4.06 18.31 -39.20
C GLU A 85 -4.64 17.50 -40.36
N SER A 86 -4.43 16.18 -40.41
CA SER A 86 -5.00 15.34 -41.48
C SER A 86 -6.52 15.27 -41.49
N PHE A 87 -7.19 15.49 -40.34
CA PHE A 87 -8.65 15.53 -40.24
C PHE A 87 -9.21 16.94 -40.44
N ILE A 88 -8.53 17.95 -39.91
CA ILE A 88 -9.03 19.32 -39.84
C ILE A 88 -8.58 20.16 -41.04
N CYS A 89 -7.39 19.88 -41.56
CA CYS A 89 -6.80 20.50 -42.74
C CYS A 89 -6.67 19.47 -43.87
N PRO A 90 -7.77 18.83 -44.32
CA PRO A 90 -7.69 17.97 -45.49
C PRO A 90 -7.12 18.81 -46.65
N PRO A 91 -6.31 18.21 -47.54
CA PRO A 91 -5.83 18.92 -48.72
C PRO A 91 -7.02 19.55 -49.43
N ARG A 92 -6.85 20.76 -49.98
CA ARG A 92 -7.86 21.58 -50.69
C ARG A 92 -8.45 20.89 -51.93
N GLN A 93 -9.06 19.74 -51.76
CA GLN A 93 -9.92 19.10 -52.73
C GLN A 93 -11.32 19.15 -52.13
N ALA A 94 -12.25 19.70 -52.89
CA ALA A 94 -13.64 20.00 -52.52
C ALA A 94 -14.49 18.78 -52.08
N ASP A 95 -13.85 17.63 -51.85
CA ASP A 95 -14.45 16.35 -51.49
C ASP A 95 -14.10 15.92 -50.05
N SER A 96 -13.57 16.79 -49.18
CA SER A 96 -13.10 16.36 -47.84
C SER A 96 -14.19 15.77 -46.94
N ILE A 97 -15.42 16.28 -47.00
CA ILE A 97 -16.58 15.68 -46.31
C ILE A 97 -16.99 14.37 -47.00
N LYS A 98 -16.84 14.27 -48.33
CA LYS A 98 -17.08 13.00 -49.07
C LYS A 98 -16.03 11.92 -48.75
N HIS A 99 -14.79 12.32 -48.50
CA HIS A 99 -13.73 11.42 -48.02
C HIS A 99 -14.01 10.92 -46.59
N LEU A 100 -14.67 11.71 -45.74
CA LEU A 100 -15.16 11.27 -44.43
C LEU A 100 -16.37 10.34 -44.56
N THR A 101 -17.31 10.59 -45.49
CA THR A 101 -18.44 9.66 -45.72
C THR A 101 -18.03 8.27 -46.23
N ASN A 102 -16.85 8.13 -46.83
CA ASN A 102 -16.29 6.82 -47.22
C ASN A 102 -15.58 6.10 -46.07
N ARG A 103 -15.36 6.76 -44.92
CA ARG A 103 -14.85 6.09 -43.71
C ARG A 103 -16.04 5.53 -42.93
N LYS A 104 -15.99 4.22 -42.68
CA LYS A 104 -16.98 3.52 -41.86
C LYS A 104 -17.15 4.25 -40.52
N TYR A 105 -18.38 4.31 -40.01
CA TYR A 105 -18.65 4.79 -38.65
C TYR A 105 -17.96 3.82 -37.68
N ILE A 106 -16.92 4.28 -36.98
CA ILE A 106 -16.03 3.39 -36.21
C ILE A 106 -16.04 3.73 -34.71
N GLY A 107 -16.36 4.98 -34.33
CA GLY A 107 -16.25 5.45 -32.94
C GLY A 107 -17.49 5.19 -32.06
N CYS A 108 -17.27 5.10 -30.74
CA CYS A 108 -18.35 5.22 -29.76
C CYS A 108 -18.57 6.70 -29.44
N GLU A 109 -19.79 7.07 -29.03
CA GLU A 109 -20.16 8.47 -28.71
C GLU A 109 -19.17 9.14 -27.75
N THR A 110 -18.62 8.37 -26.81
CA THR A 110 -17.67 8.83 -25.80
C THR A 110 -16.27 9.16 -26.38
N SER A 111 -15.79 8.42 -27.39
CA SER A 111 -14.51 8.77 -28.07
C SER A 111 -14.63 10.04 -28.91
N ALA A 112 -15.77 10.22 -29.59
CA ALA A 112 -16.07 11.44 -30.32
C ALA A 112 -16.21 12.65 -29.37
N GLN A 113 -16.88 12.48 -28.23
CA GLN A 113 -16.98 13.54 -27.21
C GLN A 113 -15.61 13.94 -26.65
N LEU A 114 -14.69 12.99 -26.48
CA LEU A 114 -13.33 13.27 -26.03
C LEU A 114 -12.56 14.13 -27.06
N PHE A 115 -12.68 13.79 -28.35
CA PHE A 115 -12.15 14.60 -29.44
C PHE A 115 -12.72 16.01 -29.43
N VAL A 116 -14.05 16.14 -29.40
CA VAL A 116 -14.72 17.44 -29.41
C VAL A 116 -14.28 18.31 -28.24
N LYS A 117 -14.24 17.77 -27.01
CA LYS A 117 -13.81 18.50 -25.82
C LYS A 117 -12.38 19.01 -25.93
N LEU A 118 -11.49 18.22 -26.52
CA LEU A 118 -10.10 18.59 -26.73
C LEU A 118 -9.96 19.69 -27.78
N VAL A 119 -10.67 19.58 -28.89
CA VAL A 119 -10.66 20.63 -29.91
C VAL A 119 -11.24 21.95 -29.39
N LEU A 120 -12.37 21.89 -28.67
CA LEU A 120 -12.97 23.07 -28.02
C LEU A 120 -12.02 23.72 -27.00
N PHE A 121 -11.23 22.92 -26.27
CA PHE A 121 -10.21 23.45 -25.37
C PHE A 121 -9.12 24.21 -26.14
N LEU A 122 -8.58 23.62 -27.23
CA LEU A 122 -7.57 24.29 -28.08
C LEU A 122 -8.11 25.61 -28.65
N GLN A 123 -9.35 25.62 -29.16
CA GLN A 123 -10.02 26.84 -29.62
C GLN A 123 -10.12 27.89 -28.49
N SER A 124 -10.54 27.47 -27.29
CA SER A 124 -10.69 28.38 -26.14
C SER A 124 -9.37 29.02 -25.73
N GLU A 125 -8.29 28.24 -25.67
CA GLU A 125 -6.95 28.75 -25.33
C GLU A 125 -6.44 29.71 -26.42
N TYR A 126 -6.72 29.44 -27.70
CA TYR A 126 -6.39 30.35 -28.79
C TYR A 126 -7.13 31.67 -28.67
N HIS A 127 -8.45 31.64 -28.43
CA HIS A 127 -9.28 32.84 -28.22
C HIS A 127 -8.83 33.69 -27.03
N ARG A 128 -8.23 33.08 -26.01
CA ARG A 128 -7.67 33.77 -24.84
C ARG A 128 -6.29 34.36 -25.08
N GLY A 129 -5.72 34.20 -26.27
CA GLY A 129 -4.39 34.69 -26.62
C GLY A 129 -3.25 33.82 -26.10
N ASN A 130 -3.51 32.58 -25.67
CA ASN A 130 -2.47 31.66 -25.19
C ASN A 130 -1.71 30.98 -26.34
N ILE A 131 -1.40 31.73 -27.40
CA ILE A 131 -0.75 31.25 -28.63
C ILE A 131 0.59 30.61 -28.32
N GLY A 132 1.39 31.22 -27.43
CA GLY A 132 2.68 30.66 -27.02
C GLY A 132 2.56 29.24 -26.47
N PHE A 133 1.52 28.94 -25.69
CA PHE A 133 1.27 27.60 -25.16
C PHE A 133 0.90 26.58 -26.26
N LEU A 134 0.05 26.98 -27.21
CA LEU A 134 -0.37 26.12 -28.32
C LEU A 134 0.79 25.81 -29.27
N VAL A 135 1.62 26.81 -29.57
CA VAL A 135 2.83 26.65 -30.38
C VAL A 135 3.85 25.74 -29.68
N HIS A 136 4.04 25.90 -28.36
CA HIS A 136 4.90 24.98 -27.58
C HIS A 136 4.36 23.54 -27.55
N SER A 137 3.06 23.34 -27.81
CA SER A 137 2.44 22.02 -27.91
C SER A 137 2.51 21.44 -29.34
N GLY A 138 3.21 22.13 -30.25
CA GLY A 138 3.47 21.68 -31.63
C GLY A 138 2.50 22.22 -32.68
N PHE A 139 1.50 23.02 -32.30
CA PHE A 139 0.50 23.52 -33.23
C PHE A 139 0.99 24.74 -34.04
N ARG A 140 0.81 24.68 -35.36
CA ARG A 140 1.08 25.82 -36.26
C ARG A 140 -0.05 26.83 -36.21
N ASP A 141 0.27 28.12 -36.38
CA ASP A 141 -0.74 29.18 -36.32
C ASP A 141 -1.82 29.02 -37.41
N GLU A 142 -1.43 28.60 -38.62
CA GLU A 142 -2.33 28.29 -39.74
C GLU A 142 -3.38 27.23 -39.36
N PHE A 143 -2.96 26.17 -38.66
CA PHE A 143 -3.86 25.12 -38.17
C PHE A 143 -4.80 25.67 -37.09
N LEU A 144 -4.28 26.48 -36.15
CA LEU A 144 -5.08 27.09 -35.08
C LEU A 144 -6.15 28.06 -35.63
N GLN A 145 -5.83 28.80 -36.70
CA GLN A 145 -6.78 29.67 -37.39
C GLN A 145 -7.91 28.87 -38.07
N GLN A 146 -7.60 27.74 -38.70
CA GLN A 146 -8.62 26.87 -39.31
C GLN A 146 -9.48 26.19 -38.23
N LEU A 147 -8.85 25.75 -37.14
CA LEU A 147 -9.53 25.22 -35.97
C LEU A 147 -10.61 26.17 -35.48
N LYS A 148 -10.30 27.47 -35.35
CA LYS A 148 -11.25 28.50 -34.91
C LYS A 148 -12.51 28.61 -35.78
N THR A 149 -12.44 28.22 -37.05
CA THR A 149 -13.59 28.33 -37.97
C THR A 149 -14.57 27.15 -37.89
N LEU A 150 -14.19 26.05 -37.26
CA LEU A 150 -15.03 24.86 -37.14
C LEU A 150 -16.16 25.05 -36.12
N ASN A 151 -17.38 24.71 -36.51
CA ASN A 151 -18.55 24.68 -35.63
C ASN A 151 -18.69 23.33 -34.91
N HIS A 152 -19.56 23.28 -33.89
CA HIS A 152 -19.72 22.08 -33.06
C HIS A 152 -20.19 20.84 -33.84
N SER A 153 -21.04 21.02 -34.86
CA SER A 153 -21.54 19.91 -35.69
C SER A 153 -20.42 19.29 -36.52
N GLU A 154 -19.56 20.12 -37.11
CA GLU A 154 -18.38 19.69 -37.87
C GLU A 154 -17.40 18.93 -36.95
N LEU A 155 -17.16 19.45 -35.74
CA LEU A 155 -16.30 18.76 -34.76
C LEU A 155 -16.85 17.40 -34.35
N LEU A 156 -18.16 17.29 -34.14
CA LEU A 156 -18.79 16.02 -33.80
C LEU A 156 -18.66 15.03 -34.96
N HIS A 157 -18.92 15.49 -36.19
CA HIS A 157 -18.78 14.66 -37.38
C HIS A 157 -17.35 14.13 -37.55
N ILE A 158 -16.33 14.99 -37.39
CA ILE A 158 -14.92 14.59 -37.42
C ILE A 158 -14.63 13.59 -36.28
N GLY A 159 -15.10 13.88 -35.06
CA GLY A 159 -14.89 13.03 -33.89
C GLY A 159 -15.45 11.61 -34.07
N LEU A 160 -16.59 11.45 -34.76
CA LEU A 160 -17.18 10.14 -35.06
C LEU A 160 -16.34 9.29 -36.02
N HIS A 161 -15.45 9.93 -36.78
CA HIS A 161 -14.47 9.26 -37.65
C HIS A 161 -13.09 9.10 -36.98
N THR A 162 -12.92 9.56 -35.75
CA THR A 162 -11.71 9.28 -34.96
C THR A 162 -11.85 7.98 -34.18
N ASP A 163 -10.91 7.07 -34.40
CA ASP A 163 -10.85 5.78 -33.70
C ASP A 163 -9.67 5.77 -32.73
N LEU A 164 -9.93 6.22 -31.49
CA LEU A 164 -8.96 6.18 -30.39
C LEU A 164 -8.50 4.75 -30.01
N PHE A 165 -9.17 3.71 -30.51
CA PHE A 165 -8.79 2.31 -30.31
C PHE A 165 -7.72 1.83 -31.29
N LYS A 166 -7.43 2.61 -32.34
CA LYS A 166 -6.35 2.31 -33.30
C LYS A 166 -5.29 3.39 -33.30
N ASP A 167 -5.73 4.64 -33.37
CA ASP A 167 -4.86 5.79 -33.55
C ASP A 167 -5.20 6.87 -32.51
N SER A 168 -4.17 7.35 -31.80
CA SER A 168 -4.31 8.36 -30.77
C SER A 168 -3.91 9.73 -31.31
N PHE A 169 -4.83 10.68 -31.36
CA PHE A 169 -4.50 12.08 -31.70
C PHE A 169 -3.83 12.84 -30.54
N PHE A 170 -3.83 12.25 -29.35
CA PHE A 170 -3.04 12.69 -28.20
C PHE A 170 -2.62 11.47 -27.37
N LYS A 171 -1.51 11.59 -26.65
CA LYS A 171 -1.01 10.58 -25.72
C LYS A 171 -0.70 11.22 -24.38
N PHE A 172 -0.99 10.54 -23.28
CA PHE A 172 -0.42 10.92 -22.00
C PHE A 172 1.06 10.61 -21.99
N THR A 173 1.82 11.52 -21.42
CA THR A 173 3.25 11.31 -21.20
C THR A 173 3.47 10.37 -20.02
N PRO A 174 4.64 9.72 -19.91
CA PRO A 174 5.01 8.98 -18.71
C PRO A 174 4.90 9.82 -17.42
N ALA A 175 5.15 11.13 -17.51
CA ALA A 175 5.03 12.03 -16.37
C ALA A 175 3.59 12.14 -15.84
N PHE A 176 2.57 12.00 -16.69
CA PHE A 176 1.18 11.91 -16.23
C PHE A 176 0.92 10.62 -15.44
N GLN A 177 1.47 9.49 -15.91
CA GLN A 177 1.37 8.23 -15.18
C GLN A 177 2.02 8.34 -13.80
N ASP A 178 3.27 8.80 -13.73
CA ASP A 178 4.05 8.83 -12.50
C ASP A 178 3.56 9.88 -11.49
N ARG A 179 3.09 11.05 -11.97
CA ARG A 179 2.74 12.18 -11.10
C ARG A 179 1.26 12.28 -10.78
N VAL A 180 0.39 11.67 -11.58
CA VAL A 180 -1.06 11.76 -11.42
C VAL A 180 -1.68 10.40 -11.23
N LEU A 181 -1.51 9.48 -12.20
CA LEU A 181 -2.25 8.22 -12.21
C LEU A 181 -1.84 7.30 -11.06
N VAL A 182 -0.53 7.07 -10.89
CA VAL A 182 0.02 6.20 -9.83
C VAL A 182 -0.30 6.75 -8.43
N PRO A 183 -0.07 8.05 -8.11
CA PRO A 183 -0.45 8.59 -6.81
C PRO A 183 -1.96 8.53 -6.54
N ALA A 184 -2.79 8.78 -7.56
CA ALA A 184 -4.25 8.68 -7.42
C ALA A 184 -4.71 7.24 -7.16
N GLN A 185 -4.08 6.26 -7.81
CA GLN A 185 -4.33 4.84 -7.55
C GLN A 185 -3.91 4.47 -6.13
N GLN A 186 -2.71 4.87 -5.71
CA GLN A 186 -2.23 4.61 -4.35
C GLN A 186 -3.18 5.20 -3.30
N LYS A 187 -3.68 6.42 -3.53
CA LYS A 187 -4.69 7.05 -2.66
C LYS A 187 -6.00 6.27 -2.66
N THR A 188 -6.48 5.87 -3.82
CA THR A 188 -7.69 5.04 -3.96
C THR A 188 -7.56 3.73 -3.19
N ARG A 189 -6.45 3.02 -3.39
CA ARG A 189 -6.17 1.75 -2.73
C ARG A 189 -6.07 1.91 -1.22
N THR A 190 -5.30 2.89 -0.75
CA THR A 190 -5.16 3.19 0.69
C THR A 190 -6.52 3.46 1.32
N ASP A 191 -7.36 4.25 0.66
CA ASP A 191 -8.69 4.57 1.19
C ASP A 191 -9.66 3.38 1.14
N MET A 192 -9.59 2.55 0.09
CA MET A 192 -10.35 1.30 0.03
C MET A 192 -9.95 0.34 1.16
N ILE A 193 -8.64 0.15 1.38
CA ILE A 193 -8.13 -0.66 2.50
C ILE A 193 -8.59 -0.07 3.82
N ALA A 194 -8.51 1.25 4.00
CA ALA A 194 -8.98 1.91 5.21
C ALA A 194 -10.48 1.70 5.45
N LYS A 195 -11.32 1.81 4.41
CA LYS A 195 -12.76 1.54 4.48
C LYS A 195 -13.04 0.09 4.89
N GLU A 196 -12.33 -0.86 4.30
CA GLU A 196 -12.46 -2.28 4.65
C GLU A 196 -11.97 -2.58 6.07
N ALA A 197 -10.87 -1.98 6.50
CA ALA A 197 -10.39 -2.10 7.88
C ALA A 197 -11.40 -1.50 8.88
N VAL A 198 -12.10 -0.42 8.51
CA VAL A 198 -13.20 0.16 9.30
C VAL A 198 -14.38 -0.82 9.40
N LYS A 199 -14.79 -1.44 8.29
CA LYS A 199 -15.84 -2.48 8.30
C LYS A 199 -15.50 -3.68 9.18
N LEU A 200 -14.22 -4.00 9.30
CA LEU A 200 -13.71 -5.08 10.15
C LEU A 200 -13.30 -4.62 11.55
N GLY A 201 -13.69 -3.43 12.01
CA GLY A 201 -13.48 -3.03 13.41
C GLY A 201 -12.06 -2.55 13.74
N ILE A 202 -11.54 -1.58 12.98
CA ILE A 202 -10.31 -0.87 13.35
C ILE A 202 -10.50 0.09 14.54
N THR A 203 -9.53 0.14 15.46
CA THR A 203 -9.49 1.14 16.54
C THR A 203 -8.92 2.47 16.07
N GLN A 204 -9.18 3.56 16.82
CA GLN A 204 -8.57 4.87 16.56
C GLN A 204 -7.04 4.83 16.61
N ARG A 205 -6.45 4.05 17.53
CA ARG A 205 -5.00 3.90 17.67
C ARG A 205 -4.40 3.28 16.40
N HIS A 206 -5.00 2.20 15.90
CA HIS A 206 -4.52 1.51 14.71
C HIS A 206 -4.75 2.35 13.45
N ALA A 207 -5.89 3.05 13.36
CA ALA A 207 -6.15 3.97 12.25
C ALA A 207 -5.10 5.08 12.15
N GLN A 208 -4.68 5.64 13.30
CA GLN A 208 -3.61 6.63 13.35
C GLN A 208 -2.26 6.04 12.94
N ARG A 209 -1.91 4.84 13.44
CA ARG A 209 -0.63 4.19 13.17
C ARG A 209 -0.44 3.79 11.70
N TYR A 210 -1.47 3.18 11.09
CA TYR A 210 -1.35 2.56 9.77
C TYR A 210 -1.84 3.44 8.61
N PHE A 211 -2.73 4.39 8.87
CA PHE A 211 -3.29 5.26 7.83
C PHE A 211 -3.05 6.76 8.08
N GLY A 212 -2.51 7.14 9.25
CA GLY A 212 -2.39 8.54 9.65
C GLY A 212 -3.73 9.23 9.91
N TYR A 213 -4.80 8.45 10.17
CA TYR A 213 -6.15 8.99 10.28
C TYR A 213 -6.44 9.44 11.72
N GLY A 214 -6.48 10.75 11.93
CA GLY A 214 -6.98 11.36 13.16
C GLY A 214 -8.46 11.09 13.43
N LYS A 215 -8.95 11.53 14.59
CA LYS A 215 -10.33 11.26 15.05
C LYS A 215 -11.39 11.69 14.03
N THR A 216 -11.28 12.90 13.50
CA THR A 216 -12.23 13.47 12.54
C THR A 216 -12.28 12.66 11.26
N LYS A 217 -11.11 12.38 10.67
CA LYS A 217 -11.00 11.63 9.41
C LYS A 217 -11.55 10.20 9.54
N LEU A 218 -11.27 9.52 10.66
CA LEU A 218 -11.84 8.19 10.91
C LEU A 218 -13.38 8.25 11.05
N ALA A 219 -13.90 9.27 11.71
CA ALA A 219 -15.35 9.46 11.84
C ALA A 219 -16.01 9.70 10.47
N ASP A 220 -15.38 10.47 9.59
CA ASP A 220 -15.89 10.70 8.24
C ASP A 220 -15.92 9.41 7.41
N VAL A 221 -14.84 8.60 7.48
CA VAL A 221 -14.82 7.29 6.82
C VAL A 221 -15.90 6.36 7.39
N LYS A 222 -16.11 6.34 8.71
CA LYS A 222 -17.19 5.56 9.34
C LYS A 222 -18.58 5.98 8.85
N LYS A 223 -18.82 7.29 8.70
CA LYS A 223 -20.07 7.81 8.12
C LYS A 223 -20.26 7.33 6.69
N LEU A 224 -19.22 7.35 5.87
CA LEU A 224 -19.26 6.88 4.48
C LEU A 224 -19.51 5.37 4.37
N VAL A 225 -18.96 4.58 5.29
CA VAL A 225 -19.18 3.12 5.34
C VAL A 225 -20.64 2.79 5.72
N GLY A 226 -21.29 3.64 6.50
CA GLY A 226 -22.71 3.52 6.85
C GLY A 226 -23.02 2.37 7.81
N SER A 227 -24.32 2.18 8.10
CA SER A 227 -24.83 1.17 9.04
C SER A 227 -24.52 -0.27 8.62
N PHE A 228 -24.54 -0.56 7.32
CA PHE A 228 -24.24 -1.89 6.79
C PHE A 228 -22.84 -2.38 7.18
N GLY A 229 -21.81 -1.53 7.04
CA GLY A 229 -20.46 -1.91 7.44
C GLY A 229 -20.28 -2.06 8.95
N LEU A 230 -21.06 -1.33 9.75
CA LEU A 230 -21.05 -1.47 11.21
C LEU A 230 -21.74 -2.76 11.68
N ASN A 231 -22.68 -3.30 10.89
CA ASN A 231 -23.28 -4.60 11.17
C ASN A 231 -22.28 -5.75 10.97
N VAL A 232 -21.36 -5.64 10.00
CA VAL A 232 -20.28 -6.61 9.81
C VAL A 232 -19.43 -6.73 11.09
N VAL A 233 -19.10 -5.59 11.73
CA VAL A 233 -18.37 -5.58 13.01
C VAL A 233 -19.09 -6.40 14.09
N ARG A 234 -20.43 -6.35 14.14
CA ARG A 234 -21.22 -7.09 15.14
C ARG A 234 -21.26 -8.60 14.86
N GLN A 235 -21.01 -9.02 13.63
CA GLN A 235 -21.00 -10.41 13.19
C GLN A 235 -19.61 -11.06 13.33
N LEU A 236 -18.58 -10.28 13.69
CA LEU A 236 -17.24 -10.82 13.92
C LEU A 236 -17.24 -11.74 15.13
N ARG A 237 -16.55 -12.88 15.01
CA ARG A 237 -16.41 -13.83 16.10
C ARG A 237 -15.38 -13.34 17.14
N GLN A 238 -15.45 -13.91 18.34
CA GLN A 238 -14.45 -13.67 19.38
C GLN A 238 -13.13 -14.38 19.04
N ASP A 239 -12.04 -13.79 19.50
CA ASP A 239 -10.68 -14.31 19.33
C ASP A 239 -10.43 -15.50 20.27
N THR A 240 -9.69 -16.51 19.79
CA THR A 240 -9.29 -17.69 20.55
C THR A 240 -7.78 -17.92 20.46
N ASP A 241 -7.20 -18.69 21.38
CA ASP A 241 -5.76 -18.98 21.34
C ASP A 241 -5.34 -19.74 20.06
N ALA A 242 -6.23 -20.62 19.55
CA ALA A 242 -6.02 -21.31 18.28
C ALA A 242 -5.98 -20.34 17.09
N ASP A 243 -6.69 -19.21 17.16
CA ASP A 243 -6.65 -18.18 16.12
C ASP A 243 -5.30 -17.48 16.07
N THR A 244 -4.59 -17.32 17.18
CA THR A 244 -3.28 -16.65 17.22
C THR A 244 -2.26 -17.38 16.35
N HIS A 245 -2.16 -18.70 16.49
CA HIS A 245 -1.28 -19.52 15.64
C HIS A 245 -1.67 -19.45 14.16
N LEU A 246 -2.98 -19.45 13.88
CA LEU A 246 -3.49 -19.39 12.52
C LEU A 246 -3.25 -18.00 11.88
N ILE A 247 -3.37 -16.92 12.66
CA ILE A 247 -3.04 -15.56 12.25
C ILE A 247 -1.58 -15.50 11.82
N TYR A 248 -0.65 -15.99 12.63
CA TYR A 248 0.78 -15.98 12.31
C TYR A 248 1.10 -16.82 11.09
N SER A 249 0.53 -18.02 11.01
CA SER A 249 0.71 -18.92 9.88
C SER A 249 0.25 -18.29 8.56
N LEU A 250 -0.98 -17.75 8.50
CA LEU A 250 -1.51 -17.11 7.30
C LEU A 250 -0.74 -15.82 6.98
N TYR A 251 -0.44 -15.01 7.98
CA TYR A 251 0.30 -13.77 7.81
C TYR A 251 1.67 -14.04 7.20
N GLU A 252 2.44 -15.01 7.71
CA GLU A 252 3.78 -15.29 7.18
C GLU A 252 3.76 -16.04 5.84
N LYS A 253 2.83 -16.98 5.64
CA LYS A 253 2.70 -17.73 4.39
C LYS A 253 2.52 -16.82 3.17
N ASP A 254 1.70 -15.78 3.31
CA ASP A 254 1.32 -14.94 2.17
C ASP A 254 2.17 -13.65 2.05
N HIS A 255 3.33 -13.60 2.72
CA HIS A 255 4.18 -12.40 2.76
C HIS A 255 4.49 -11.83 1.36
N SER A 256 4.84 -12.68 0.39
CA SER A 256 5.21 -12.24 -0.97
C SER A 256 4.02 -11.88 -1.87
N LEU A 257 2.79 -12.18 -1.45
CA LEU A 257 1.59 -11.97 -2.26
C LEU A 257 1.05 -10.54 -2.15
N TYR A 258 1.39 -9.81 -1.08
CA TYR A 258 0.83 -8.50 -0.79
C TYR A 258 1.88 -7.39 -0.86
N LYS A 259 1.45 -6.20 -1.30
CA LYS A 259 2.35 -5.04 -1.43
C LYS A 259 2.56 -4.30 -0.11
N THR A 260 1.65 -4.44 0.85
CA THR A 260 1.74 -3.78 2.16
C THR A 260 1.29 -4.72 3.29
N ASP A 261 1.84 -4.51 4.48
CA ASP A 261 1.46 -5.28 5.68
C ASP A 261 -0.01 -5.13 6.05
N VAL A 262 -0.57 -3.94 5.82
CA VAL A 262 -1.96 -3.62 6.14
C VAL A 262 -2.92 -4.45 5.30
N GLU A 263 -2.62 -4.68 4.02
CA GLU A 263 -3.41 -5.55 3.15
C GLU A 263 -3.37 -7.01 3.60
N ARG A 264 -2.19 -7.46 4.00
CA ARG A 264 -1.98 -8.81 4.51
C ARG A 264 -2.79 -9.03 5.79
N MET A 265 -2.68 -8.12 6.76
CA MET A 265 -3.50 -8.13 7.98
C MET A 265 -5.02 -8.10 7.66
N LEU A 266 -5.42 -7.33 6.65
CA LEU A 266 -6.82 -7.25 6.22
C LEU A 266 -7.31 -8.60 5.67
N MET A 267 -6.50 -9.27 4.86
CA MET A 267 -6.83 -10.58 4.29
C MET A 267 -6.95 -11.65 5.37
N VAL A 268 -6.00 -11.68 6.32
CA VAL A 268 -6.07 -12.57 7.48
C VAL A 268 -7.35 -12.30 8.29
N ALA A 269 -7.68 -11.03 8.57
CA ALA A 269 -8.89 -10.65 9.29
C ALA A 269 -10.16 -11.12 8.58
N LYS A 270 -10.21 -11.01 7.23
CA LYS A 270 -11.34 -11.50 6.43
C LYS A 270 -11.46 -13.02 6.47
N GLN A 271 -10.36 -13.73 6.28
CA GLN A 271 -10.35 -15.19 6.21
C GLN A 271 -10.73 -15.84 7.54
N LEU A 272 -10.32 -15.22 8.66
CA LEU A 272 -10.61 -15.71 9.99
C LEU A 272 -11.88 -15.10 10.61
N HIS A 273 -12.56 -14.21 9.88
CA HIS A 273 -13.73 -13.47 10.38
C HIS A 273 -13.48 -12.77 11.73
N LEU A 274 -12.27 -12.22 11.91
CA LEU A 274 -11.83 -11.51 13.11
C LEU A 274 -11.81 -10.00 12.89
N ALA A 275 -11.80 -9.26 14.00
CA ALA A 275 -11.59 -7.82 13.93
C ALA A 275 -10.19 -7.50 13.42
N PHE A 276 -10.08 -6.51 12.54
CA PHE A 276 -8.79 -6.03 12.02
C PHE A 276 -7.84 -5.67 13.17
N SER A 277 -8.37 -5.06 14.24
CA SER A 277 -7.58 -4.71 15.41
C SER A 277 -7.03 -5.91 16.18
N THR A 278 -7.72 -7.04 16.17
CA THR A 278 -7.25 -8.28 16.79
C THR A 278 -6.03 -8.80 16.06
N VAL A 279 -6.14 -8.94 14.73
CA VAL A 279 -5.03 -9.38 13.87
C VAL A 279 -3.82 -8.45 14.00
N VAL A 280 -4.05 -7.14 13.95
CA VAL A 280 -2.99 -6.13 14.12
C VAL A 280 -2.24 -6.31 15.43
N ASN A 281 -2.95 -6.52 16.55
CA ASN A 281 -2.31 -6.66 17.85
C ASN A 281 -1.39 -7.89 17.90
N HIS A 282 -1.84 -9.02 17.37
CA HIS A 282 -1.05 -10.25 17.30
C HIS A 282 0.17 -10.04 16.41
N VAL A 283 -0.03 -9.53 15.19
CA VAL A 283 1.07 -9.28 14.26
C VAL A 283 2.10 -8.29 14.82
N ASP A 284 1.64 -7.24 15.51
CA ASP A 284 2.54 -6.30 16.18
C ASP A 284 3.38 -6.99 17.26
N GLN A 285 2.79 -7.89 18.06
CA GLN A 285 3.53 -8.68 19.05
C GLN A 285 4.56 -9.61 18.39
N LEU A 286 4.20 -10.25 17.28
CA LEU A 286 5.10 -11.12 16.52
C LEU A 286 6.32 -10.34 16.00
N ASN A 287 6.09 -9.17 15.40
CA ASN A 287 7.17 -8.33 14.90
C ASN A 287 8.02 -7.71 16.04
N GLU A 288 7.41 -7.35 17.17
CA GLU A 288 8.12 -6.93 18.39
C GLU A 288 9.05 -8.05 18.89
N PHE A 289 8.56 -9.30 18.91
CA PHE A 289 9.34 -10.47 19.30
C PHE A 289 10.55 -10.70 18.39
N TYR A 290 10.36 -10.65 17.07
CA TYR A 290 11.48 -10.79 16.13
C TYR A 290 12.51 -9.67 16.27
N SER A 291 12.06 -8.44 16.49
CA SER A 291 12.95 -7.29 16.73
C SER A 291 13.73 -7.45 18.04
N TRP A 292 13.08 -7.99 19.07
CA TRP A 292 13.73 -8.29 20.34
C TRP A 292 14.81 -9.37 20.19
N LEU A 293 14.55 -10.44 19.44
CA LEU A 293 15.56 -11.46 19.14
C LEU A 293 16.79 -10.86 18.45
N ALA A 294 16.58 -10.03 17.43
CA ALA A 294 17.67 -9.35 16.74
C ALA A 294 18.50 -8.47 17.69
N ASN A 295 17.84 -7.70 18.57
CA ASN A 295 18.51 -6.82 19.54
C ASN A 295 19.31 -7.58 20.61
N LEU A 296 18.96 -8.84 20.88
CA LEU A 296 19.71 -9.71 21.79
C LEU A 296 20.94 -10.36 21.14
N GLY A 297 21.24 -10.04 19.88
CA GLY A 297 22.35 -10.63 19.14
C GLY A 297 22.09 -12.06 18.69
N CYS A 298 20.81 -12.46 18.59
CA CYS A 298 20.43 -13.73 17.99
C CYS A 298 20.92 -13.77 16.54
N THR A 299 21.54 -14.87 16.12
CA THR A 299 21.86 -15.13 14.70
C THR A 299 20.60 -15.56 13.95
N TYR A 300 20.54 -15.23 12.66
CA TYR A 300 19.41 -15.63 11.83
C TYR A 300 19.23 -17.15 11.75
N GLU A 301 20.30 -17.94 11.61
CA GLU A 301 20.18 -19.41 11.56
C GLU A 301 19.51 -19.96 12.82
N PHE A 302 20.00 -19.54 14.00
CA PHE A 302 19.44 -19.94 15.29
C PHE A 302 17.97 -19.58 15.41
N GLY A 303 17.61 -18.32 15.14
CA GLY A 303 16.21 -17.93 15.27
C GLY A 303 15.30 -18.55 14.21
N ARG A 304 15.83 -18.91 13.03
CA ARG A 304 15.08 -19.68 12.03
C ARG A 304 14.81 -21.11 12.50
N GLU A 305 15.81 -21.78 13.03
CA GLU A 305 15.71 -23.17 13.49
C GLU A 305 14.83 -23.32 14.74
N ILE A 306 14.93 -22.38 15.67
CA ILE A 306 14.31 -22.46 16.99
C ILE A 306 12.97 -21.72 17.04
N TYR A 307 12.85 -20.57 16.39
CA TYR A 307 11.67 -19.70 16.46
C TYR A 307 10.94 -19.55 15.13
N GLY A 308 11.35 -20.29 14.09
CA GLY A 308 10.69 -20.25 12.78
C GLY A 308 10.78 -18.89 12.09
N LEU A 309 11.86 -18.12 12.34
CA LEU A 309 12.03 -16.80 11.71
C LEU A 309 11.87 -16.86 10.19
N PRO A 310 11.05 -15.96 9.60
CA PRO A 310 10.86 -15.93 8.17
C PRO A 310 12.10 -15.38 7.43
N PRO A 311 12.40 -15.87 6.19
CA PRO A 311 13.53 -15.43 5.35
C PRO A 311 13.69 -13.92 5.17
N ARG A 312 12.58 -13.18 5.14
CA ARG A 312 12.57 -11.72 4.98
C ARG A 312 13.33 -10.97 6.09
N LEU A 313 13.49 -11.58 7.26
CA LEU A 313 14.13 -10.96 8.41
C LEU A 313 15.64 -11.21 8.47
N ALA A 314 16.21 -12.01 7.56
CA ALA A 314 17.62 -12.35 7.57
C ALA A 314 18.55 -11.13 7.63
N HIS A 315 18.21 -10.04 6.95
CA HIS A 315 19.01 -8.81 6.93
C HIS A 315 19.00 -8.03 8.26
N GLY A 316 18.03 -8.28 9.14
CA GLY A 316 17.90 -7.60 10.43
C GLY A 316 18.65 -8.28 11.58
N PHE A 317 19.23 -9.45 11.32
CA PHE A 317 19.96 -10.25 12.30
C PHE A 317 21.46 -10.13 12.01
N ALA A 318 22.28 -10.16 13.05
CA ALA A 318 23.72 -10.07 12.89
C ALA A 318 24.23 -11.21 12.00
N ALA A 319 25.00 -10.88 10.96
CA ALA A 319 25.79 -11.87 10.24
C ALA A 319 26.79 -12.48 11.22
N GLU A 320 27.04 -13.79 11.14
CA GLU A 320 28.00 -14.47 12.02
C GLU A 320 29.35 -13.72 12.03
N GLY A 321 29.61 -13.01 13.13
CA GLY A 321 30.85 -12.26 13.39
C GLY A 321 30.65 -11.50 14.69
N THR A 322 31.35 -11.75 15.79
CA THR A 322 32.74 -12.19 15.94
C THR A 322 32.77 -13.14 17.14
N GLN A 323 33.34 -14.32 16.96
CA GLN A 323 33.50 -15.34 18.00
C GLN A 323 34.27 -14.74 19.18
N ARG A 324 33.64 -14.60 20.36
CA ARG A 324 34.42 -14.61 21.61
C ARG A 324 34.91 -16.04 21.81
N ALA A 325 36.22 -16.19 21.94
CA ALA A 325 36.88 -17.49 22.08
C ALA A 325 36.32 -18.27 23.30
N PRO A 326 36.45 -19.61 23.34
CA PRO A 326 35.76 -20.52 24.26
C PRO A 326 36.17 -20.41 25.75
N GLN A 327 36.92 -19.38 26.14
CA GLN A 327 37.64 -19.32 27.41
C GLN A 327 36.74 -19.20 28.66
N HIS A 328 35.42 -19.04 28.51
CA HIS A 328 34.48 -18.93 29.63
C HIS A 328 33.38 -20.01 29.65
N TRP A 329 33.34 -20.92 28.68
CA TRP A 329 32.30 -21.97 28.63
C TRP A 329 32.44 -22.98 29.77
N ASP A 330 33.66 -23.15 30.28
CA ASP A 330 33.94 -24.03 31.41
C ASP A 330 33.44 -23.50 32.77
N ALA A 331 33.16 -22.20 32.87
CA ALA A 331 32.70 -21.54 34.09
C ALA A 331 31.20 -21.77 34.37
N ILE A 332 30.41 -22.10 33.34
CA ILE A 332 29.01 -22.50 33.53
C ILE A 332 29.00 -23.98 33.91
N SER A 333 28.61 -24.28 35.15
CA SER A 333 28.55 -25.66 35.60
C SER A 333 27.35 -26.39 34.99
N LEU A 334 27.49 -27.71 34.76
CA LEU A 334 26.36 -28.52 34.29
C LEU A 334 25.20 -28.42 35.29
N ASN A 335 25.51 -28.39 36.60
CA ASN A 335 24.50 -28.23 37.64
C ASN A 335 23.72 -26.93 37.48
N GLU A 336 24.34 -25.81 37.11
CA GLU A 336 23.62 -24.55 36.86
C GLU A 336 22.70 -24.61 35.63
N LEU A 337 23.02 -25.44 34.64
CA LEU A 337 22.15 -25.69 33.49
C LEU A 337 20.99 -26.64 33.85
N LEU A 338 21.30 -27.65 34.69
CA LEU A 338 20.39 -28.73 35.09
C LEU A 338 19.62 -28.45 36.40
N ASP A 339 19.84 -27.31 37.07
CA ASP A 339 19.31 -27.01 38.40
C ASP A 339 17.78 -26.87 38.37
N THR A 340 17.08 -27.93 38.82
CA THR A 340 15.62 -28.00 38.88
C THR A 340 15.01 -27.25 40.06
N ASP A 341 15.81 -26.75 41.01
CA ASP A 341 15.31 -26.07 42.22
C ASP A 341 14.96 -24.58 41.97
N LYS A 342 15.33 -24.02 40.81
CA LYS A 342 14.92 -22.66 40.40
C LYS A 342 13.56 -22.66 39.71
N SER A 343 12.67 -21.74 40.11
CA SER A 343 11.23 -21.65 39.78
C SER A 343 10.87 -21.50 38.30
N SER A 344 11.81 -21.27 37.39
CA SER A 344 11.59 -21.53 35.97
C SER A 344 12.92 -21.64 35.21
N ALA A 345 12.96 -22.50 34.19
CA ALA A 345 14.08 -22.58 33.24
C ALA A 345 14.43 -21.23 32.62
N ARG A 346 13.42 -20.36 32.50
CA ARG A 346 13.48 -18.98 32.00
C ARG A 346 14.34 -18.07 32.88
N GLU A 347 14.11 -18.05 34.18
CA GLU A 347 14.90 -17.23 35.12
C GLU A 347 16.34 -17.70 35.14
N ARG A 348 16.54 -19.03 35.12
CA ARG A 348 17.85 -19.67 35.05
C ARG A 348 18.64 -19.27 33.80
N ILE A 349 18.05 -19.38 32.60
CA ILE A 349 18.69 -19.00 31.33
C ILE A 349 19.01 -17.50 31.31
N THR A 350 18.09 -16.64 31.76
CA THR A 350 18.29 -15.18 31.76
C THR A 350 19.36 -14.76 32.77
N GLU A 351 19.38 -15.38 33.95
CA GLU A 351 20.39 -15.17 34.99
C GLU A 351 21.76 -15.63 34.52
N ILE A 352 21.86 -16.79 33.87
CA ILE A 352 23.12 -17.29 33.29
C ILE A 352 23.64 -16.34 32.20
N CYS A 353 22.78 -15.92 31.27
CA CYS A 353 23.17 -14.96 30.22
C CYS A 353 23.63 -13.62 30.81
N SER A 354 22.88 -13.09 31.78
CA SER A 354 23.18 -11.81 32.44
C SER A 354 24.47 -11.87 33.26
N ARG A 355 24.62 -12.91 34.09
CA ARG A 355 25.77 -13.09 34.99
C ARG A 355 27.08 -13.33 34.24
N ASN A 356 27.01 -13.96 33.07
CA ASN A 356 28.19 -14.28 32.27
C ASN A 356 28.38 -13.37 31.05
N GLU A 357 27.61 -12.27 30.96
CA GLU A 357 27.65 -11.31 29.85
C GLU A 357 27.62 -11.98 28.46
N MET A 358 26.76 -12.98 28.30
CA MET A 358 26.66 -13.78 27.08
C MET A 358 25.29 -13.68 26.43
N THR A 359 25.29 -13.79 25.11
CA THR A 359 24.09 -13.87 24.29
C THR A 359 23.43 -15.24 24.42
N ILE A 360 22.13 -15.31 24.10
CA ILE A 360 21.40 -16.59 24.07
C ILE A 360 22.02 -17.54 23.05
N THR A 361 22.57 -17.03 21.94
CA THR A 361 23.28 -17.83 20.93
C THR A 361 24.60 -18.39 21.46
N GLU A 362 25.33 -17.63 22.27
CA GLU A 362 26.53 -18.15 22.95
C GLU A 362 26.16 -19.22 23.98
N LEU A 363 25.11 -18.99 24.79
CA LEU A 363 24.63 -19.99 25.75
C LEU A 363 24.13 -21.27 25.05
N ALA A 364 23.43 -21.14 23.92
CA ALA A 364 23.02 -22.29 23.12
C ALA A 364 24.24 -23.08 22.63
N LYS A 365 25.31 -22.40 22.18
CA LYS A 365 26.58 -23.05 21.79
C LYS A 365 27.27 -23.71 23.00
N VAL A 366 27.20 -23.13 24.20
CA VAL A 366 27.70 -23.77 25.43
C VAL A 366 26.92 -25.04 25.75
N ILE A 367 25.58 -24.99 25.66
CA ILE A 367 24.70 -26.15 25.86
C ILE A 367 25.00 -27.23 24.82
N GLU A 368 25.17 -26.87 23.55
CA GLU A 368 25.55 -27.80 22.48
C GLU A 368 26.95 -28.40 22.68
N HIS A 369 27.90 -27.62 23.19
CA HIS A 369 29.25 -28.09 23.48
C HIS A 369 29.29 -29.02 24.69
N ARG A 370 28.49 -28.74 25.73
CA ARG A 370 28.52 -29.43 27.04
C ARG A 370 27.61 -30.65 27.11
N LEU A 371 26.49 -30.67 26.39
CA LEU A 371 25.50 -31.75 26.42
C LEU A 371 25.60 -32.60 25.14
N LYS A 372 26.69 -33.36 25.01
CA LYS A 372 26.79 -34.39 23.96
C LYS A 372 25.95 -35.62 24.35
N GLY A 373 24.78 -35.75 23.73
CA GLY A 373 23.92 -36.93 23.81
C GLY A 373 22.63 -36.70 24.59
N ILE A 374 21.53 -37.22 24.03
CA ILE A 374 20.13 -37.44 24.52
C ILE A 374 19.43 -36.27 25.26
N ASP A 375 20.06 -35.55 26.16
CA ASP A 375 19.47 -34.41 26.90
C ASP A 375 19.49 -33.08 26.12
N LYS A 376 20.16 -33.03 24.96
CA LYS A 376 20.19 -31.86 24.06
C LYS A 376 18.78 -31.39 23.68
N ALA A 377 17.89 -32.32 23.35
CA ALA A 377 16.54 -32.01 22.89
C ALA A 377 15.67 -31.41 24.02
N TYR A 378 15.81 -31.91 25.25
CA TYR A 378 15.08 -31.42 26.42
C TYR A 378 15.45 -29.97 26.77
N TYR A 379 16.75 -29.64 26.78
CA TYR A 379 17.18 -28.28 27.11
C TYR A 379 16.93 -27.26 25.99
N LEU A 380 17.07 -27.68 24.73
CA LEU A 380 16.64 -26.85 23.60
C LEU A 380 15.12 -26.62 23.64
N GLN A 381 14.32 -27.63 24.00
CA GLN A 381 12.89 -27.49 24.21
C GLN A 381 12.57 -26.53 25.37
N GLN A 382 13.31 -26.54 26.48
CA GLN A 382 13.11 -25.56 27.55
C GLN A 382 13.51 -24.12 27.16
N ILE A 383 14.50 -23.94 26.28
CA ILE A 383 14.82 -22.64 25.68
C ILE A 383 13.69 -22.16 24.75
N VAL A 384 13.10 -23.08 23.99
CA VAL A 384 11.93 -22.84 23.12
C VAL A 384 10.69 -22.48 23.95
N GLU A 385 10.39 -23.25 25.00
CA GLU A 385 9.28 -23.02 25.94
C GLU A 385 9.47 -21.71 26.72
N ALA A 386 10.69 -21.39 27.17
CA ALA A 386 10.99 -20.09 27.78
C ALA A 386 10.73 -18.93 26.80
N GLY A 387 11.01 -19.10 25.51
CA GLY A 387 10.69 -18.14 24.46
C GLY A 387 9.18 -17.99 24.18
N LEU A 388 8.43 -19.09 24.19
CA LEU A 388 6.97 -19.12 24.01
C LEU A 388 6.20 -18.60 25.23
N GLN A 389 6.61 -18.92 26.46
CA GLN A 389 5.99 -18.45 27.69
C GLN A 389 6.17 -16.93 27.90
N ILE A 390 7.22 -16.32 27.32
CA ILE A 390 7.39 -14.86 27.28
C ILE A 390 6.24 -14.20 26.51
N GLN A 391 5.72 -14.82 25.43
CA GLN A 391 4.57 -14.27 24.69
C GLN A 391 3.28 -14.34 25.53
N LEU A 392 3.02 -15.48 26.18
CA LEU A 392 1.82 -15.68 27.00
C LEU A 392 1.84 -14.81 28.27
N ASN A 393 2.98 -14.72 28.97
CA ASN A 393 3.08 -13.92 30.20
C ASN A 393 3.19 -12.42 29.93
N THR A 394 3.73 -11.97 28.79
CA THR A 394 3.71 -10.54 28.43
C THR A 394 2.31 -10.09 28.00
N ALA A 395 1.54 -10.97 27.34
CA ALA A 395 0.12 -10.74 27.05
C ALA A 395 -0.73 -10.73 28.34
N ALA A 396 -0.51 -11.68 29.25
CA ALA A 396 -1.17 -11.76 30.55
C ALA A 396 -0.80 -10.58 31.47
N TYR A 397 0.48 -10.18 31.49
CA TYR A 397 0.97 -9.02 32.23
C TYR A 397 0.39 -7.71 31.68
N LYS A 398 0.41 -7.49 30.36
CA LYS A 398 -0.23 -6.30 29.74
C LYS A 398 -1.75 -6.28 29.97
N ALA A 399 -2.41 -7.44 30.04
CA ALA A 399 -3.83 -7.56 30.40
C ALA A 399 -4.10 -7.28 31.89
N ALA A 400 -3.25 -7.75 32.79
CA ALA A 400 -3.32 -7.49 34.23
C ALA A 400 -2.98 -6.04 34.59
N GLU A 401 -1.96 -5.45 33.96
CA GLU A 401 -1.57 -4.05 34.11
C GLU A 401 -2.69 -3.10 33.65
N LYS A 402 -3.39 -3.45 32.56
CA LYS A 402 -4.55 -2.70 32.06
C LYS A 402 -5.77 -2.82 33.00
N ARG A 403 -5.94 -3.94 33.68
CA ARG A 403 -6.97 -4.13 34.73
C ARG A 403 -6.63 -3.35 36.01
N LEU A 404 -5.35 -3.33 36.40
CA LEU A 404 -4.85 -2.59 37.56
C LEU A 404 -4.93 -1.06 37.38
N LYS A 405 -4.65 -0.55 36.18
CA LYS A 405 -4.77 0.89 35.87
C LYS A 405 -6.23 1.39 35.84
N ASN A 406 -7.20 0.48 35.72
CA ASN A 406 -8.63 0.79 35.65
C ASN A 406 -9.41 0.48 36.95
N GLY A 407 -8.76 -0.10 37.97
CA GLY A 407 -9.39 -0.50 39.24
C GLY A 407 -9.18 0.52 40.36
N THR A 408 -10.27 0.98 40.96
CA THR A 408 -10.30 1.96 42.05
C THR A 408 -9.75 1.42 43.38
N SER A 409 -8.69 2.08 43.87
CA SER A 409 -8.23 2.35 45.25
C SER A 409 -8.44 1.42 46.47
N LYS A 410 -8.91 0.16 46.37
CA LYS A 410 -9.10 -0.69 47.58
C LYS A 410 -8.45 -2.09 47.62
N SER A 411 -7.65 -2.52 46.65
CA SER A 411 -7.12 -3.91 46.63
C SER A 411 -5.58 -4.07 46.69
N LYS A 412 -4.83 -3.06 47.13
CA LYS A 412 -3.35 -3.09 47.08
C LYS A 412 -2.69 -4.20 47.93
N SER A 413 -3.38 -4.79 48.91
CA SER A 413 -2.79 -5.87 49.74
C SER A 413 -3.04 -7.28 49.19
N VAL A 414 -3.99 -7.46 48.26
CA VAL A 414 -4.30 -8.78 47.65
C VAL A 414 -3.49 -9.00 46.36
N SER A 415 -2.99 -7.92 45.73
CA SER A 415 -2.33 -8.01 44.43
C SER A 415 -0.90 -8.57 44.48
N ALA A 416 -0.16 -8.38 45.58
CA ALA A 416 1.20 -8.92 45.68
C ALA A 416 1.21 -10.46 45.74
N ALA A 417 0.23 -11.05 46.43
CA ALA A 417 0.06 -12.51 46.50
C ALA A 417 -0.39 -13.11 45.16
N ALA A 418 -1.27 -12.41 44.43
CA ALA A 418 -1.69 -12.85 43.09
C ALA A 418 -0.60 -12.70 42.02
N ILE A 419 0.29 -11.70 42.17
CA ILE A 419 1.47 -11.55 41.31
C ILE A 419 2.50 -12.63 41.63
N ALA A 420 2.74 -12.95 42.91
CA ALA A 420 3.63 -14.05 43.31
C ALA A 420 3.13 -15.42 42.82
N ALA A 421 1.81 -15.65 42.82
CA ALA A 421 1.21 -16.88 42.31
C ALA A 421 1.27 -17.05 40.77
N CYS A 422 1.67 -16.02 40.02
CA CYS A 422 1.97 -16.13 38.59
C CYS A 422 3.45 -16.42 38.28
N PHE A 423 4.31 -16.40 39.30
CA PHE A 423 5.76 -16.66 39.19
C PHE A 423 6.24 -17.82 40.09
N SER A 424 5.34 -18.48 40.82
CA SER A 424 5.49 -19.83 41.38
C SER A 424 4.84 -20.84 40.46
#